data_AF-A0A2R4WK77-F1
#
_entry.id   AF-A0A2R4WK77-F1
#
_cell.length_a   1.000
_cell.length_b   1.000
_cell.length_c   1.000
_cell.angle_alpha   90.00
_cell.angle_beta   90.00
_cell.angle_gamma   90.00
#
_symmetry.space_group_name_H-M   'P 1'
#
loop_
_entity.id
_entity.type
_entity.pdbx_description
1 polymer ?
#
loop_
_entity_poly.entity_id
_entity_poly.type
_entity_poly.pdbx_seq_one_letter_code
_entity_poly.pdbx_strand_id
1 'polypeptide(L)' 'MKAVVLPDGSVSLPATLRERHGLTRGGEVLVEDTGDAIVLRTLDQAVARAQALSRRLVAGQAGASVDDFLAARAGDTGAE' A
#
# COMPACT_ATOMS: atom_id res chain seq x y z
N MET A 1 -20.03 -10.50 -1.43
CA MET A 1 -19.20 -11.46 -0.66
C MET A 1 -19.25 -11.01 0.79
N LYS A 2 -19.34 -11.92 1.78
CA LYS A 2 -19.50 -11.55 3.20
C LYS A 2 -18.36 -12.16 4.01
N ALA A 3 -17.85 -11.42 4.99
CA ALA A 3 -16.96 -11.92 6.03
C ALA A 3 -17.72 -11.92 7.36
N VAL A 4 -17.32 -12.80 8.29
CA VAL A 4 -17.92 -12.86 9.63
C VAL A 4 -16.93 -12.28 10.62
N VAL A 5 -17.40 -11.35 11.46
CA VAL A 5 -16.64 -10.83 12.60
C VAL A 5 -17.18 -11.53 13.85
N LEU A 6 -16.29 -12.17 14.58
CA LEU A 6 -16.61 -12.89 15.81
C LEU A 6 -16.53 -11.92 17.02
N PRO A 7 -17.18 -12.24 18.15
CA PRO A 7 -17.19 -11.37 19.34
C PRO A 7 -15.79 -11.10 19.94
N ASP A 8 -14.83 -11.97 19.67
CA ASP A 8 -13.42 -11.82 20.07
C ASP A 8 -12.62 -10.89 19.15
N GLY A 9 -13.26 -10.32 18.13
CA GLY A 9 -12.65 -9.43 17.14
C GLY A 9 -12.01 -10.15 15.96
N SER A 10 -12.02 -11.50 15.94
CA SER A 10 -11.47 -12.23 14.81
C SER A 10 -12.36 -12.13 13.56
N VAL A 11 -11.74 -12.02 12.39
CA VAL A 11 -12.44 -11.89 11.10
C VAL A 11 -12.20 -13.13 10.25
N SER A 12 -13.26 -13.84 9.91
CA SER A 12 -13.20 -14.99 9.01
C SER A 12 -13.35 -14.54 7.57
N LEU A 13 -12.23 -14.58 6.83
CA LEU A 13 -12.20 -14.27 5.41
C LEU A 13 -12.57 -15.51 4.56
N PRO A 14 -13.52 -15.37 3.62
CA PRO A 14 -13.84 -16.42 2.65
C PRO A 14 -12.60 -16.94 1.92
N ALA A 15 -12.58 -18.24 1.61
CA ALA A 15 -11.44 -18.89 0.95
C ALA A 15 -11.04 -18.19 -0.35
N THR A 16 -12.02 -17.75 -1.13
CA THR A 16 -11.81 -17.01 -2.38
C THR A 16 -11.07 -15.68 -2.20
N LEU A 17 -11.26 -14.98 -1.08
CA LEU A 17 -10.48 -13.77 -0.78
C LEU A 17 -9.07 -14.13 -0.33
N ARG A 18 -8.93 -15.17 0.50
CA ARG A 18 -7.62 -15.62 0.95
C ARG A 18 -6.73 -16.04 -0.21
N GLU A 19 -7.26 -16.80 -1.15
CA GLU A 19 -6.54 -17.22 -2.37
C GLU A 19 -6.11 -16.03 -3.22
N ARG A 20 -7.05 -15.12 -3.53
CA ARG A 20 -6.79 -13.94 -4.37
C ARG A 20 -5.72 -13.03 -3.78
N HIS A 21 -5.66 -12.91 -2.45
CA HIS A 21 -4.78 -11.97 -1.75
C HIS A 21 -3.58 -12.65 -1.09
N GLY A 22 -3.30 -13.92 -1.39
CA GLY A 22 -2.12 -14.64 -0.86
C GLY A 22 -2.18 -14.96 0.64
N LEU A 23 -3.37 -14.92 1.26
CA LEU A 23 -3.60 -15.16 2.69
C LEU A 23 -3.98 -16.64 2.98
N THR A 24 -3.68 -17.56 2.07
CA THR A 24 -4.07 -18.97 2.19
C THR A 24 -3.45 -19.66 3.40
N ARG A 25 -2.25 -19.24 3.80
CA ARG A 25 -1.53 -19.71 5.00
C ARG A 25 -1.71 -18.79 6.21
N GLY A 26 -2.69 -17.90 6.17
CA GLY A 26 -2.78 -16.76 7.07
C GLY A 26 -1.84 -15.63 6.64
N GLY A 27 -1.78 -14.58 7.46
CA GLY A 27 -0.99 -13.38 7.20
C GLY A 27 -1.62 -12.15 7.82
N GLU A 28 -0.88 -11.05 7.78
CA GLU A 28 -1.33 -9.75 8.29
C GLU A 28 -1.95 -8.92 7.17
N VAL A 29 -2.96 -8.14 7.53
CA VAL A 29 -3.56 -7.13 6.67
C VAL A 29 -3.62 -5.81 7.42
N LEU A 30 -3.47 -4.72 6.70
CA LEU A 30 -3.73 -3.38 7.20
C LEU A 30 -5.23 -3.19 7.32
N VAL A 31 -5.68 -2.75 8.49
CA VAL A 31 -7.06 -2.37 8.77
C VAL A 31 -7.10 -0.86 8.91
N GLU A 32 -7.77 -0.20 7.98
CA GLU A 32 -7.94 1.25 7.99
C GLU A 32 -9.40 1.58 8.30
N ASP A 33 -9.60 2.43 9.31
CA ASP A 33 -10.87 3.09 9.56
C ASP A 33 -10.90 4.41 8.78
N THR A 34 -11.87 4.53 7.88
CA THR A 34 -12.09 5.73 7.07
C THR A 34 -13.23 6.59 7.59
N GLY A 35 -13.86 6.19 8.71
CA GLY A 35 -15.03 6.82 9.31
C GLY A 35 -16.35 6.28 8.77
N ASP A 36 -16.48 6.15 7.44
CA ASP A 36 -17.66 5.58 6.77
C ASP A 36 -17.50 4.10 6.42
N ALA A 37 -16.26 3.63 6.31
CA ALA A 37 -15.95 2.24 6.00
C ALA A 37 -14.70 1.73 6.73
N ILE A 38 -14.66 0.41 6.91
CA ILE A 38 -13.45 -0.33 7.26
C ILE A 38 -12.87 -0.90 5.98
N VAL A 39 -11.59 -0.62 5.73
CA VAL A 39 -10.89 -1.11 4.55
C VAL A 39 -9.76 -2.04 4.96
N LEU A 40 -9.75 -3.25 4.39
CA LEU A 40 -8.69 -4.22 4.54
C LEU A 40 -7.76 -4.18 3.31
N ARG A 41 -6.46 -4.11 3.52
CA ARG A 41 -5.45 -4.15 2.44
C ARG A 41 -4.27 -5.02 2.83
N THR A 42 -3.67 -5.70 1.86
CA THR A 42 -2.31 -6.20 2.04
C THR A 42 -1.32 -5.04 2.01
N LEU A 43 -0.13 -5.25 2.58
CA LEU A 43 0.95 -4.24 2.51
C LEU A 43 1.26 -3.85 1.05
N ASP A 44 1.37 -4.83 0.17
CA ASP A 44 1.63 -4.61 -1.26
C ASP A 44 0.57 -3.73 -1.92
N GLN A 45 -0.71 -3.93 -1.58
CA GLN A 45 -1.80 -3.09 -2.07
C GLN A 45 -1.69 -1.66 -1.56
N ALA A 46 -1.31 -1.46 -0.29
CA ALA A 46 -1.12 -0.14 0.26
C ALA A 46 0.05 0.60 -0.42
N VAL A 47 1.17 -0.09 -0.63
CA VAL A 47 2.34 0.45 -1.36
C VAL A 47 1.95 0.80 -2.80
N ALA A 48 1.31 -0.11 -3.52
CA ALA A 48 0.88 0.13 -4.90
C ALA A 48 -0.07 1.33 -5.01
N ARG A 49 -0.99 1.49 -4.04
CA ARG A 49 -1.89 2.65 -3.96
C ARG A 49 -1.11 3.94 -3.71
N ALA A 50 -0.20 3.96 -2.74
CA ALA A 50 0.62 5.13 -2.44
C ALA A 50 1.45 5.57 -3.67
N GLN A 51 2.08 4.61 -4.35
CA GLN A 51 2.82 4.87 -5.59
C GLN A 51 1.92 5.41 -6.71
N ALA A 52 0.71 4.86 -6.87
CA ALA A 52 -0.25 5.33 -7.87
C ALA A 52 -0.73 6.77 -7.57
N LEU A 53 -0.96 7.10 -6.30
CA LEU A 53 -1.30 8.45 -5.88
C LEU A 53 -0.15 9.42 -6.12
N SER A 54 1.07 9.04 -5.73
CA SER A 54 2.27 9.83 -6.00
C SER A 54 2.40 10.12 -7.50
N ARG A 55 2.38 9.09 -8.36
CA ARG A 55 2.41 9.27 -9.81
C ARG A 55 1.32 10.22 -10.32
N ARG A 56 0.11 10.17 -9.78
CA ARG A 56 -0.97 11.06 -10.21
C ARG A 56 -0.78 12.51 -9.79
N LEU A 57 -0.16 12.75 -8.63
CA LEU A 57 -0.06 14.08 -8.03
C LEU A 57 1.23 14.80 -8.43
N VAL A 58 2.32 14.07 -8.64
CA VAL A 58 3.64 14.65 -8.89
C VAL A 58 4.26 14.25 -10.23
N ALA A 59 3.52 13.55 -11.12
CA ALA A 59 4.02 13.28 -12.47
C ALA A 59 4.35 14.58 -13.21
N GLY A 60 5.58 14.65 -13.73
CA GLY A 60 6.06 15.80 -14.49
C GLY A 60 6.57 16.97 -13.64
N GLN A 61 6.53 16.88 -12.30
CA GLN A 61 7.25 17.83 -11.46
C GLN A 61 8.74 17.46 -11.40
N ALA A 62 9.61 18.42 -11.67
CA ALA A 62 11.04 18.26 -11.49
C ALA A 62 11.37 17.94 -10.02
N GLY A 63 12.22 16.94 -9.79
CA GLY A 63 12.60 16.53 -8.43
C GLY A 63 11.66 15.50 -7.80
N ALA A 64 10.60 15.07 -8.50
CA ALA A 64 9.63 14.11 -8.00
C ALA A 64 9.95 12.65 -8.36
N SER A 65 10.96 12.41 -9.20
CA SER A 65 11.40 11.06 -9.57
C SER A 65 12.63 10.63 -8.77
N VAL A 66 12.83 9.30 -8.67
CA VAL A 66 14.05 8.73 -8.09
C VAL A 66 15.27 9.14 -8.90
N ASP A 67 15.13 9.23 -10.22
CA ASP A 67 16.22 9.65 -11.12
C ASP A 67 16.63 11.11 -10.85
N ASP A 68 15.67 12.01 -10.62
CA ASP A 68 15.97 13.40 -10.24
C ASP A 68 16.69 13.46 -8.88
N PHE A 69 16.26 12.64 -7.91
CA PHE A 69 16.92 12.56 -6.61
C PHE A 69 18.37 12.07 -6.74
N LEU A 70 18.59 11.02 -7.52
CA LEU A 70 19.93 10.47 -7.76
C LEU A 70 20.82 11.47 -8.52
N ALA A 71 20.27 12.18 -9.51
CA ALA A 71 21.00 13.21 -10.26
C ALA A 71 21.40 14.39 -9.36
N ALA A 72 20.50 14.86 -8.49
CA ALA A 72 20.81 15.89 -7.50
C ALA A 72 21.90 15.43 -6.53
N ARG A 73 21.80 14.19 -6.02
CA ARG A 73 22.79 13.60 -5.10
C ARG A 73 24.18 13.48 -5.75
N ALA A 74 24.24 13.07 -7.01
CA ALA A 74 25.49 12.96 -7.76
C ALA A 74 26.17 14.32 -7.95
N GLY A 75 25.38 15.38 -8.19
CA GLY A 75 25.86 16.77 -8.25
C GLY A 75 26.46 17.26 -6.93
N ASP A 76 25.86 16.91 -5.79
CA ASP A 76 26.38 17.26 -4.46
C ASP A 76 27.73 16.57 -4.14
N THR A 77 27.94 15.34 -4.62
CA THR A 77 29.19 14.60 -4.37
C THR A 77 30.37 15.01 -5.26
N GLY A 78 30.16 15.88 -6.24
CA GLY A 78 31.22 16.43 -7.11
C GLY A 78 31.66 17.85 -6.75
N ALA A 79 31.14 18.43 -5.66
CA ALA A 79 31.41 19.79 -5.23
C ALA A 79 32.42 19.90 -4.07
N GLU A 80 33.28 18.89 -3.89
CA GLU A 80 34.38 18.88 -2.90
C GLU A 80 35.74 18.63 -3.57
#